data_AF-A0A8T6R632-F1
#
_entry.id   AF-A0A8T6R632-F1
#
_cell.length_a   1.000
_cell.length_b   1.000
_cell.length_c   1.000
_cell.angle_alpha   90.00
_cell.angle_beta   90.00
_cell.angle_gamma   90.00
#
_symmetry.space_group_name_H-M   'P 1'
#
loop_
_entity.id
_entity.type
_entity.pdbx_description
1 polymer ?
#
loop_
_entity_poly.entity_id
_entity_poly.type
_entity_poly.pdbx_seq_one_letter_code
_entity_poly.pdbx_strand_id
1 'polypeptide(L)'
;MSEPPRTVRQPSPHEAIEGFPSPGRRVTHAYRELNTAMYGTDEQKKALGSPALLARPWDPPTCVDPELRAELWDWLDRVATWLNHEYAWDVTGLIPTCWPKHPHLVHEIAVLADLRRRAGLALTADAMEEWHRYALPAFTERTRQRLKSHCEEGGHQPWPAYGRHTRHTAQAAVEERARVFQRDIDTLTSQPEVANPAAPRLRLVDVDQFDLVTGEAPD
;
A
#
# COMPACT_ATOMS: atom_id res chain seq x y z
N MET A 1 28.07 -34.61 57.81
CA MET A 1 27.97 -33.37 57.03
C MET A 1 27.97 -33.75 55.57
N SER A 2 26.78 -33.87 54.96
CA SER A 2 26.66 -34.27 53.56
C SER A 2 26.64 -33.03 52.69
N GLU A 3 27.58 -32.95 51.76
CA GLU A 3 27.69 -31.92 50.74
C GLU A 3 26.41 -31.93 49.86
N PRO A 4 25.81 -30.77 49.53
CA PRO A 4 24.65 -30.76 48.65
C PRO A 4 25.10 -31.17 47.25
N PRO A 5 24.26 -31.88 46.47
CA PRO A 5 24.61 -32.21 45.11
C PRO A 5 24.78 -30.91 44.32
N ARG A 6 25.95 -30.76 43.70
CA ARG A 6 26.20 -29.74 42.67
C ARG A 6 25.07 -29.87 41.65
N THR A 7 24.15 -28.91 41.66
CA THR A 7 23.24 -28.69 40.55
C THR A 7 24.09 -28.45 39.32
N VAL A 8 24.20 -29.46 38.46
CA VAL A 8 24.66 -29.31 37.10
C VAL A 8 23.69 -28.30 36.48
N ARG A 9 24.13 -27.04 36.40
CA ARG A 9 23.42 -26.01 35.66
C ARG A 9 23.49 -26.48 34.22
N GLN A 10 22.43 -27.13 33.76
CA GLN A 10 22.29 -27.42 32.33
C GLN A 10 22.45 -26.09 31.61
N PRO A 11 23.40 -25.96 30.66
CA PRO A 11 23.48 -24.77 29.85
C PRO A 11 22.14 -24.62 29.14
N SER A 12 21.45 -23.50 29.34
CA SER A 12 20.30 -23.12 28.52
C SER A 12 20.78 -23.13 27.06
N PRO A 13 20.09 -23.82 26.13
CA PRO A 13 20.49 -23.80 24.73
C PRO A 13 20.48 -22.34 24.26
N HIS A 14 21.62 -21.83 23.83
CA HIS A 14 21.66 -20.69 22.94
C HIS A 14 21.71 -21.27 21.52
N GLU A 15 20.52 -21.51 20.97
CA GLU A 15 20.25 -21.96 19.60
C GLU A 15 20.58 -20.80 18.64
N ALA A 16 21.34 -21.03 17.58
CA ALA A 16 21.96 -19.96 16.79
C ALA A 16 21.01 -18.93 16.13
N ILE A 17 19.71 -19.21 16.05
CA ILE A 17 18.67 -18.40 15.39
C ILE A 17 17.32 -18.57 16.10
N GLU A 18 16.47 -17.55 16.07
CA GLU A 18 15.07 -17.66 16.53
C GLU A 18 14.11 -18.03 15.40
N GLY A 19 13.11 -18.85 15.70
CA GLY A 19 12.02 -19.18 14.77
C GLY A 19 11.11 -17.98 14.48
N PHE A 20 10.63 -17.86 13.24
CA PHE A 20 9.70 -16.79 12.87
C PHE A 20 8.40 -16.87 13.72
N PRO A 21 7.94 -15.77 14.34
CA PRO A 21 6.78 -15.77 15.21
C PRO A 21 5.52 -16.26 14.50
N SER A 22 4.85 -17.26 15.08
CA SER A 22 3.58 -17.75 14.55
C SER A 22 2.43 -16.77 14.83
N PRO A 23 1.50 -16.56 13.88
CA PRO A 23 0.28 -15.82 14.14
C PRO A 23 -0.61 -16.56 15.15
N GLY A 24 -1.48 -15.83 15.84
CA GLY A 24 -2.48 -16.44 16.69
C GLY A 24 -3.59 -17.16 15.89
N ARG A 25 -4.61 -17.66 16.61
CA ARG A 25 -5.67 -18.48 16.00
C ARG A 25 -6.58 -17.69 15.08
N ARG A 26 -6.93 -16.45 15.42
CA ARG A 26 -7.83 -15.60 14.62
C ARG A 26 -7.15 -15.11 13.35
N VAL A 27 -5.91 -14.68 13.45
CA VAL A 27 -5.09 -14.31 12.28
C VAL A 27 -4.89 -15.53 11.38
N THR A 28 -4.63 -16.70 11.97
CA THR A 28 -4.58 -17.96 11.20
C THR A 28 -5.91 -18.28 10.52
N HIS A 29 -7.04 -18.04 11.18
CA HIS A 29 -8.37 -18.22 10.59
C HIS A 29 -8.59 -17.29 9.39
N ALA A 30 -8.25 -16.00 9.50
CA ALA A 30 -8.36 -15.04 8.40
C ALA A 30 -7.55 -15.50 7.16
N TYR A 31 -6.35 -16.03 7.36
CA TYR A 31 -5.58 -16.63 6.25
C TYR A 31 -6.24 -17.88 5.64
N ARG A 32 -6.91 -18.71 6.44
CA ARG A 32 -7.66 -19.88 5.94
C ARG A 32 -8.87 -19.47 5.12
N GLU A 33 -9.56 -18.42 5.51
CA GLU A 33 -10.67 -17.85 4.75
C GLU A 33 -10.19 -17.32 3.40
N LEU A 34 -9.09 -16.58 3.36
CA LEU A 34 -8.47 -16.12 2.12
C LEU A 34 -8.04 -17.29 1.22
N ASN A 35 -7.45 -18.34 1.80
CA ASN A 35 -7.09 -19.55 1.06
C ASN A 35 -8.32 -20.25 0.47
N THR A 36 -9.41 -20.29 1.23
CA THR A 36 -10.71 -20.84 0.79
C THR A 36 -11.31 -20.00 -0.33
N ALA A 37 -11.22 -18.67 -0.25
CA ALA A 37 -11.66 -17.76 -1.31
C ALA A 37 -10.89 -17.99 -2.63
N MET A 38 -9.60 -18.33 -2.56
CA MET A 38 -8.79 -18.60 -3.75
C MET A 38 -9.02 -20.01 -4.31
N TYR A 39 -8.92 -21.04 -3.46
CA TYR A 39 -8.79 -22.43 -3.90
C TYR A 39 -9.91 -23.35 -3.44
N GLY A 40 -10.88 -22.85 -2.67
CA GLY A 40 -12.03 -23.63 -2.20
C GLY A 40 -12.95 -24.07 -3.33
N THR A 41 -13.78 -25.07 -3.03
CA THR A 41 -14.92 -25.49 -3.85
C THR A 41 -15.95 -24.36 -3.97
N ASP A 42 -16.84 -24.45 -4.95
CA ASP A 42 -17.89 -23.45 -5.16
C ASP A 42 -18.83 -23.37 -3.95
N GLU A 43 -19.13 -24.50 -3.31
CA GLU A 43 -19.91 -24.54 -2.07
C GLU A 43 -19.20 -23.82 -0.92
N GLN A 44 -17.90 -24.05 -0.74
CA GLN A 44 -17.10 -23.38 0.29
C GLN A 44 -16.99 -21.88 0.05
N LYS A 45 -16.74 -21.47 -1.21
CA LYS A 45 -16.68 -20.06 -1.60
C LYS A 45 -18.03 -19.37 -1.39
N LYS A 46 -19.14 -20.04 -1.72
CA LYS A 46 -20.49 -19.53 -1.47
C LYS A 46 -20.79 -19.36 0.01
N ALA A 47 -20.37 -20.32 0.85
CA ALA A 47 -20.53 -20.24 2.30
C ALA A 47 -19.71 -19.10 2.93
N LEU A 48 -18.55 -18.78 2.36
CA LEU A 48 -17.68 -17.70 2.82
C LEU A 48 -18.26 -16.30 2.58
N GLY A 49 -19.15 -16.15 1.60
CA GLY A 49 -19.74 -14.86 1.24
C GLY A 49 -18.84 -14.01 0.35
N SER A 50 -18.94 -12.68 0.48
CA SER A 50 -18.23 -11.75 -0.43
C SER A 50 -16.73 -11.66 -0.12
N PRO A 51 -15.83 -12.00 -1.07
CA PRO A 51 -14.38 -11.89 -0.86
C PRO A 51 -13.87 -10.47 -0.57
N ALA A 52 -14.65 -9.44 -0.92
CA ALA A 52 -14.32 -8.05 -0.62
C ALA A 52 -14.26 -7.77 0.89
N LEU A 53 -15.07 -8.50 1.67
CA LEU A 53 -15.24 -8.30 3.12
C LEU A 53 -14.23 -9.10 3.96
N LEU A 54 -13.40 -9.93 3.32
CA LEU A 54 -12.43 -10.74 4.05
C LEU A 54 -11.34 -9.88 4.67
N ALA A 55 -11.00 -10.20 5.91
CA ALA A 55 -9.86 -9.61 6.60
C ALA A 55 -8.56 -10.03 5.89
N ARG A 56 -7.68 -9.06 5.68
CA ARG A 56 -6.36 -9.23 5.06
C ARG A 56 -5.33 -8.83 6.12
N PRO A 57 -4.67 -9.78 6.79
CA PRO A 57 -3.71 -9.44 7.84
C PRO A 57 -2.54 -8.56 7.37
N TRP A 58 -2.21 -8.57 6.07
CA TRP A 58 -1.22 -7.66 5.45
C TRP A 58 -1.76 -6.24 5.18
N ASP A 59 -3.06 -6.02 5.37
CA ASP A 59 -3.75 -4.72 5.28
C ASP A 59 -4.60 -4.52 6.54
N PRO A 60 -3.98 -4.14 7.67
CA PRO A 60 -4.62 -4.15 8.99
C PRO A 60 -5.96 -3.42 9.11
N PRO A 61 -6.24 -2.30 8.40
CA PRO A 61 -7.57 -1.67 8.34
C PRO A 61 -8.72 -2.60 7.94
N THR A 62 -8.46 -3.68 7.21
CA THR A 62 -9.49 -4.67 6.83
C THR A 62 -9.88 -5.63 7.96
N CYS A 63 -9.03 -5.81 8.98
CA CYS A 63 -9.28 -6.68 10.13
C CYS A 63 -10.25 -6.03 11.13
N VAL A 64 -11.49 -5.78 10.75
CA VAL A 64 -12.43 -4.93 11.53
C VAL A 64 -12.90 -5.52 12.86
N ASP A 65 -12.85 -6.85 13.04
CA ASP A 65 -13.11 -7.50 14.32
C ASP A 65 -12.05 -7.09 15.37
N PRO A 66 -12.44 -6.49 16.52
CA PRO A 66 -11.50 -6.05 17.55
C PRO A 66 -10.58 -7.14 18.08
N GLU A 67 -11.08 -8.37 18.22
CA GLU A 67 -10.30 -9.49 18.76
C GLU A 67 -9.26 -9.97 17.76
N LEU A 68 -9.64 -10.10 16.48
CA LEU A 68 -8.70 -10.34 15.39
C LEU A 68 -7.64 -9.24 15.29
N ARG A 69 -8.04 -7.96 15.39
CA ARG A 69 -7.12 -6.83 15.28
C ARG A 69 -6.14 -6.76 16.45
N ALA A 70 -6.59 -7.06 17.67
CA ALA A 70 -5.71 -7.14 18.83
C ALA A 70 -4.68 -8.27 18.66
N GLU A 71 -5.11 -9.45 18.19
CA GLU A 71 -4.20 -10.58 17.92
C GLU A 71 -3.22 -10.28 16.78
N LEU A 72 -3.65 -9.52 15.77
CA LEU A 72 -2.78 -9.02 14.71
C LEU A 72 -1.68 -8.11 15.28
N TRP A 73 -2.03 -7.19 16.18
CA TRP A 73 -1.04 -6.30 16.81
C TRP A 73 -0.02 -7.05 17.65
N ASP A 74 -0.45 -8.02 18.46
CA ASP A 74 0.48 -8.90 19.20
C ASP A 74 1.44 -9.63 18.26
N TRP A 75 0.91 -10.18 17.16
CA TRP A 75 1.74 -10.88 16.20
C TRP A 75 2.75 -9.96 15.50
N LEU A 76 2.33 -8.78 15.04
CA LEU A 76 3.21 -7.83 14.37
C LEU A 76 4.28 -7.26 15.30
N ASP A 77 3.97 -7.05 16.59
CA ASP A 77 4.97 -6.62 17.57
C ASP A 77 6.05 -7.69 17.79
N ARG A 78 5.64 -8.96 17.93
CA ARG A 78 6.60 -10.09 17.98
C ARG A 78 7.43 -10.19 16.70
N VAL A 79 6.84 -9.95 15.53
CA VAL A 79 7.59 -9.93 14.26
C VAL A 79 8.59 -8.78 14.22
N ALA A 80 8.22 -7.58 14.68
CA ALA A 80 9.14 -6.45 14.76
C ALA A 80 10.32 -6.74 15.71
N THR A 81 10.05 -7.34 16.87
CA THR A 81 11.09 -7.80 17.81
C THR A 81 12.01 -8.83 17.15
N TRP A 82 11.45 -9.84 16.49
CA TRP A 82 12.22 -10.88 15.81
C TRP A 82 13.06 -10.33 14.65
N LEU A 83 12.52 -9.41 13.85
CA LEU A 83 13.28 -8.75 12.77
C LEU A 83 14.47 -7.96 13.31
N ASN A 84 14.27 -7.22 14.42
CA ASN A 84 15.34 -6.50 15.07
C ASN A 84 16.42 -7.44 15.62
N HIS A 85 16.03 -8.58 16.20
CA HIS A 85 16.97 -9.57 16.73
C HIS A 85 17.76 -10.29 15.63
N GLU A 86 17.07 -10.77 14.59
CA GLU A 86 17.69 -11.64 13.57
C GLU A 86 18.37 -10.87 12.43
N TYR A 87 17.87 -9.68 12.05
CA TYR A 87 18.30 -8.97 10.84
C TYR A 87 18.82 -7.55 11.05
N ALA A 88 18.55 -6.88 12.17
CA ALA A 88 19.01 -5.51 12.40
C ALA A 88 20.36 -5.46 13.12
N TRP A 89 21.44 -5.63 12.35
CA TRP A 89 22.83 -5.53 12.86
C TRP A 89 23.39 -4.09 12.81
N ASP A 90 22.70 -3.19 12.12
CA ASP A 90 22.95 -1.74 12.12
C ASP A 90 21.83 -1.04 12.88
N VAL A 91 22.20 -0.18 13.84
CA VAL A 91 21.25 0.61 14.64
C VAL A 91 20.33 1.49 13.80
N THR A 92 20.77 1.89 12.60
CA THR A 92 19.95 2.67 11.66
C THR A 92 18.90 1.83 10.93
N GLY A 93 19.02 0.50 10.97
CA GLY A 93 18.07 -0.47 10.43
C GLY A 93 17.06 -0.99 11.44
N LEU A 94 17.15 -0.58 12.71
CA LEU A 94 16.23 -1.01 13.76
C LEU A 94 14.83 -0.43 13.54
N ILE A 95 13.82 -1.29 13.64
CA ILE A 95 12.43 -0.88 13.81
C ILE A 95 12.30 -0.25 15.20
N PRO A 96 11.92 1.04 15.31
CA PRO A 96 11.89 1.72 16.60
C PRO A 96 10.72 1.22 17.45
N THR A 97 10.83 1.33 18.77
CA THR A 97 9.74 0.96 19.71
C THR A 97 8.45 1.77 19.49
N CYS A 98 8.56 2.95 18.89
CA CYS A 98 7.44 3.78 18.52
C CYS A 98 6.78 3.39 17.18
N TRP A 99 7.18 2.28 16.53
CA TRP A 99 6.65 1.84 15.23
C TRP A 99 5.11 1.87 15.09
N PRO A 100 4.28 1.59 16.12
CA PRO A 100 2.82 1.67 15.98
C PRO A 100 2.33 3.11 15.74
N LYS A 101 3.14 4.11 16.09
CA LYS A 101 2.87 5.54 15.82
C LYS A 101 3.28 5.97 14.42
N HIS A 102 3.86 5.08 13.61
CA HIS A 102 4.26 5.34 12.24
C HIS A 102 3.38 4.52 11.28
N PRO A 103 2.27 5.07 10.77
CA PRO A 103 1.33 4.31 9.92
C PRO A 103 2.01 3.59 8.75
N HIS A 104 3.01 4.21 8.11
CA HIS A 104 3.76 3.56 7.04
C HIS A 104 4.52 2.30 7.50
N LEU A 105 5.05 2.28 8.74
CA LEU A 105 5.70 1.08 9.28
C LEU A 105 4.68 0.00 9.59
N VAL A 106 3.52 0.36 10.14
CA VAL A 106 2.43 -0.59 10.38
C VAL A 106 2.06 -1.32 9.09
N HIS A 107 1.85 -0.59 7.99
CA HIS A 107 1.56 -1.20 6.70
C HIS A 107 2.71 -2.06 6.16
N GLU A 108 3.95 -1.56 6.22
CA GLU A 108 5.08 -2.29 5.65
C GLU A 108 5.44 -3.55 6.47
N ILE A 109 5.39 -3.48 7.81
CA ILE A 109 5.63 -4.63 8.69
C ILE A 109 4.55 -5.69 8.47
N ALA A 110 3.28 -5.31 8.30
CA ALA A 110 2.20 -6.25 8.03
C ALA A 110 2.42 -7.03 6.71
N VAL A 111 2.81 -6.33 5.64
CA VAL A 111 3.16 -6.95 4.34
C VAL A 111 4.41 -7.83 4.47
N LEU A 112 5.45 -7.36 5.13
CA LEU A 112 6.70 -8.10 5.30
C LEU A 112 6.49 -9.38 6.11
N ALA A 113 5.68 -9.31 7.17
CA ALA A 113 5.29 -10.45 8.01
C ALA A 113 4.52 -11.50 7.20
N ASP A 114 3.55 -11.08 6.39
CA ASP A 114 2.79 -12.00 5.55
C ASP A 114 3.67 -12.65 4.47
N LEU A 115 4.53 -11.88 3.79
CA LEU A 115 5.47 -12.44 2.81
C LEU A 115 6.41 -13.47 3.45
N ARG A 116 6.97 -13.16 4.63
CA ARG A 116 7.84 -14.08 5.38
C ARG A 116 7.11 -15.35 5.81
N ARG A 117 5.86 -15.21 6.26
CA ARG A 117 4.99 -16.33 6.64
C ARG A 117 4.68 -17.21 5.44
N ARG A 118 4.28 -16.62 4.31
CA ARG A 118 3.99 -17.35 3.06
C ARG A 118 5.22 -18.09 2.54
N ALA A 119 6.38 -17.43 2.55
CA ALA A 119 7.65 -18.05 2.18
C ALA A 119 7.99 -19.25 3.07
N GLY A 120 7.73 -19.16 4.38
CA GLY A 120 7.91 -20.29 5.32
C GLY A 120 6.95 -21.46 5.14
N LEU A 121 5.87 -21.28 4.37
CA LEU A 121 4.92 -22.35 4.03
C LEU A 121 5.15 -22.93 2.63
N ALA A 122 6.05 -22.32 1.83
CA ALA A 122 6.37 -22.81 0.50
C ALA A 122 7.10 -24.16 0.58
N LEU A 123 6.88 -25.00 -0.44
CA LEU A 123 7.53 -26.32 -0.54
C LEU A 123 8.97 -26.22 -1.06
N THR A 124 9.35 -25.06 -1.59
CA THR A 124 10.67 -24.80 -2.17
C THR A 124 11.27 -23.52 -1.59
N ALA A 125 12.58 -23.35 -1.75
CA ALA A 125 13.31 -22.23 -1.16
C ALA A 125 13.10 -20.90 -1.92
N ASP A 126 12.52 -20.91 -3.11
CA ASP A 126 12.43 -19.75 -4.00
C ASP A 126 11.75 -18.55 -3.32
N ALA A 127 10.61 -18.77 -2.66
CA ALA A 127 9.88 -17.69 -1.98
C ALA A 127 10.65 -17.13 -0.76
N MET A 128 11.46 -17.96 -0.09
CA MET A 128 12.31 -17.52 1.02
C MET A 128 13.49 -16.70 0.50
N GLU A 129 14.09 -17.17 -0.58
CA GLU A 129 15.17 -16.51 -1.28
C GLU A 129 14.73 -15.13 -1.78
N GLU A 130 13.58 -15.03 -2.46
CA GLU A 130 12.99 -13.76 -2.89
C GLU A 130 12.72 -12.80 -1.72
N TRP A 131 12.26 -13.33 -0.58
CA TRP A 131 12.04 -12.52 0.61
C TRP A 131 13.34 -11.90 1.13
N HIS A 132 14.42 -12.69 1.19
CA HIS A 132 15.76 -12.24 1.60
C HIS A 132 16.41 -11.30 0.57
N ARG A 133 16.19 -11.53 -0.72
CA ARG A 133 16.82 -10.74 -1.79
C ARG A 133 16.11 -9.43 -2.05
N TYR A 134 14.78 -9.39 -1.96
CA TYR A 134 14.00 -8.24 -2.39
C TYR A 134 13.19 -7.60 -1.26
N ALA A 135 12.36 -8.36 -0.55
CA ALA A 135 11.40 -7.78 0.39
C ALA A 135 12.08 -7.14 1.61
N LEU A 136 12.95 -7.89 2.27
CA LEU A 136 13.64 -7.44 3.47
C LEU A 136 14.61 -6.26 3.18
N PRO A 137 15.52 -6.33 2.19
CA PRO A 137 16.44 -5.21 1.93
C PRO A 137 15.71 -3.93 1.54
N ALA A 138 14.64 -4.03 0.74
CA ALA A 138 13.87 -2.86 0.33
C ALA A 138 13.11 -2.24 1.51
N PHE A 139 12.60 -3.05 2.44
CA PHE A 139 12.02 -2.57 3.70
C PHE A 139 13.04 -1.83 4.56
N THR A 140 14.22 -2.42 4.78
CA THR A 140 15.29 -1.84 5.61
C THR A 140 15.72 -0.49 5.06
N GLU A 141 15.96 -0.39 3.74
CA GLU A 141 16.38 0.88 3.13
C GLU A 141 15.29 1.95 3.22
N ARG A 142 14.02 1.62 2.96
CA ARG A 142 12.91 2.60 3.10
C ARG A 142 12.73 3.05 4.55
N THR A 143 12.86 2.14 5.51
CA THR A 143 12.76 2.42 6.93
C THR A 143 13.86 3.39 7.35
N ARG A 144 15.11 3.09 6.98
CA ARG A 144 16.28 3.95 7.21
C ARG A 144 16.10 5.35 6.61
N GLN A 145 15.62 5.43 5.36
CA GLN A 145 15.40 6.72 4.68
C GLN A 145 14.30 7.57 5.34
N ARG A 146 13.21 6.96 5.82
CA ARG A 146 12.02 7.68 6.31
C ARG A 146 12.10 8.06 7.79
N LEU A 147 12.82 7.30 8.61
CA LEU A 147 12.90 7.55 10.06
C LEU A 147 13.97 8.55 10.48
N LYS A 148 15.05 8.69 9.68
CA LYS A 148 16.28 9.46 9.98
C LYS A 148 16.07 10.90 10.50
N SER A 149 14.90 11.51 10.31
CA SER A 149 14.67 12.92 10.64
C SER A 149 13.67 13.14 11.78
N HIS A 150 13.04 12.10 12.32
CA HIS A 150 11.78 12.28 13.07
C HIS A 150 11.60 11.44 14.35
N CYS A 151 12.52 10.51 14.64
CA CYS A 151 12.42 9.63 15.80
C CYS A 151 13.42 9.93 16.93
N GLU A 152 14.45 10.75 16.69
CA GLU A 152 15.62 10.89 17.57
C GLU A 152 15.43 11.88 18.74
N GLU A 153 14.52 12.86 18.62
CA GLU A 153 14.43 14.00 19.57
C GLU A 153 13.14 14.03 20.40
N GLY A 154 12.86 12.99 21.19
CA GLY A 154 11.97 13.04 22.38
C GLY A 154 10.51 13.53 22.22
N GLY A 155 10.11 13.94 21.02
CA GLY A 155 8.84 14.58 20.69
C GLY A 155 8.26 13.92 19.46
N HIS A 156 7.38 12.95 19.67
CA HIS A 156 6.64 12.35 18.58
C HIS A 156 5.52 13.29 18.14
N GLN A 157 5.65 13.89 16.96
CA GLN A 157 4.50 14.36 16.20
C GLN A 157 3.73 13.12 15.70
N PRO A 158 2.38 13.16 15.55
CA PRO A 158 1.58 12.01 15.11
C PRO A 158 2.13 11.38 13.82
N TRP A 159 2.61 12.22 12.92
CA TRP A 159 3.54 11.87 11.84
C TRP A 159 4.26 13.14 11.35
N PRO A 160 5.42 13.03 10.68
CA PRO A 160 6.26 14.19 10.33
C PRO A 160 5.59 15.25 9.46
N ALA A 161 4.70 14.82 8.58
CA ALA A 161 3.97 15.70 7.67
C ALA A 161 2.65 16.25 8.27
N TYR A 162 2.38 16.10 9.58
CA TYR A 162 1.10 16.44 10.19
C TYR A 162 0.63 17.87 9.88
N GLY A 163 1.51 18.87 10.00
CA GLY A 163 1.17 20.26 9.67
C GLY A 163 0.93 20.51 8.17
N ARG A 164 1.57 19.75 7.27
CA ARG A 164 1.27 19.80 5.82
C ARG A 164 -0.04 19.08 5.52
N HIS A 165 -0.29 17.93 6.14
CA HIS A 165 -1.54 17.19 6.03
C HIS A 165 -2.72 18.02 6.51
N THR A 166 -2.62 18.66 7.68
CA THR A 166 -3.67 19.53 8.23
C THR A 166 -4.01 20.67 7.26
N ARG A 167 -3.00 21.31 6.65
CA ARG A 167 -3.21 22.32 5.60
C ARG A 167 -3.82 21.73 4.33
N HIS A 168 -3.42 20.52 3.95
CA HIS A 168 -3.97 19.82 2.79
C HIS A 168 -5.46 19.47 2.98
N THR A 169 -5.85 19.04 4.17
CA THR A 169 -7.23 18.68 4.52
C THR A 169 -8.06 19.85 5.04
N ALA A 170 -7.49 21.04 5.19
CA ALA A 170 -8.22 22.23 5.59
C ALA A 170 -9.35 22.52 4.59
N GLN A 171 -10.52 22.91 5.10
CA GLN A 171 -11.73 23.12 4.30
C GLN A 171 -11.47 24.02 3.09
N ALA A 172 -10.79 25.15 3.27
CA ALA A 172 -10.44 26.06 2.17
C ALA A 172 -9.60 25.38 1.07
N ALA A 173 -8.64 24.53 1.44
CA ALA A 173 -7.82 23.80 0.48
C ALA A 173 -8.61 22.70 -0.25
N VAL A 174 -9.56 22.06 0.44
CA VAL A 174 -10.47 21.07 -0.15
C VAL A 174 -11.42 21.74 -1.14
N GLU A 175 -12.05 22.85 -0.75
CA GLU A 175 -12.95 23.62 -1.60
C GLU A 175 -12.24 24.17 -2.84
N GLU A 176 -11.02 24.66 -2.70
CA GLU A 176 -10.26 25.15 -3.85
C GLU A 176 -9.96 24.02 -4.84
N ARG A 177 -9.53 22.85 -4.36
CA ARG A 177 -9.36 21.69 -5.24
C ARG A 177 -10.68 21.28 -5.90
N ALA A 178 -11.78 21.25 -5.17
CA ALA A 178 -13.10 20.94 -5.72
C ALA A 178 -13.52 21.93 -6.82
N ARG A 179 -13.25 23.23 -6.65
CA ARG A 179 -13.49 24.24 -7.69
C ARG A 179 -12.63 24.02 -8.93
N VAL A 180 -11.34 23.69 -8.75
CA VAL A 180 -10.45 23.35 -9.87
C VAL A 180 -10.99 22.13 -10.62
N PHE A 181 -11.36 21.07 -9.91
CA PHE A 181 -11.91 19.86 -10.52
C PHE A 181 -13.21 20.14 -11.25
N GLN A 182 -14.10 20.95 -10.67
CA GLN A 182 -15.35 21.33 -11.32
C GLN A 182 -15.10 22.13 -12.59
N ARG A 183 -14.21 23.13 -12.56
CA ARG A 183 -13.85 23.90 -13.76
C ARG A 183 -13.31 23.02 -14.88
N ASP A 184 -12.50 22.02 -14.55
CA ASP A 184 -11.99 21.05 -15.51
C ASP A 184 -13.12 20.23 -16.14
N ILE A 185 -14.03 19.69 -15.32
CA ILE A 185 -15.24 18.98 -15.80
C ILE A 185 -16.08 19.89 -16.70
N ASP A 186 -16.26 21.16 -16.34
CA ASP A 186 -17.05 22.12 -17.10
C ASP A 186 -16.47 22.35 -18.51
N THR A 187 -15.15 22.21 -18.70
CA THR A 187 -14.52 22.28 -20.03
C THR A 187 -14.92 21.14 -20.96
N LEU A 188 -15.29 19.98 -20.41
CA LEU A 188 -15.70 18.81 -21.19
C LEU A 188 -17.16 18.91 -21.64
N THR A 189 -18.00 19.60 -20.86
CA THR A 189 -19.41 19.84 -21.19
C THR A 189 -19.62 21.09 -22.03
N SER A 190 -18.67 22.04 -21.98
CA SER A 190 -18.67 23.20 -22.86
C SER A 190 -18.25 22.75 -24.26
N GLN A 191 -19.21 22.44 -25.13
CA GLN A 191 -18.92 22.52 -26.56
C GLN A 191 -18.48 23.97 -26.83
N PRO A 192 -17.34 24.21 -27.52
CA PRO A 192 -17.11 25.52 -28.05
C PRO A 192 -18.35 25.84 -28.89
N GLU A 193 -19.08 26.88 -28.50
CA GLU A 193 -20.00 27.54 -29.41
C GLU A 193 -19.12 27.85 -30.61
N VAL A 194 -19.26 27.06 -31.68
CA VAL A 194 -18.68 27.43 -32.96
C VAL A 194 -19.44 28.69 -33.28
N ALA A 195 -18.87 29.84 -32.90
CA ALA A 195 -19.31 31.14 -33.33
C ALA A 195 -19.30 31.02 -34.83
N ASN A 196 -20.47 30.73 -35.41
CA ASN A 196 -20.63 30.40 -36.80
C ASN A 196 -20.16 31.66 -37.52
N PRO A 197 -18.92 31.71 -38.05
CA PRO A 197 -18.43 32.95 -38.64
C PRO A 197 -19.38 33.18 -39.80
N ALA A 198 -20.10 34.32 -39.75
CA ALA A 198 -21.21 34.63 -40.66
C ALA A 198 -20.90 34.08 -42.04
N ALA A 199 -21.64 33.04 -42.46
CA ALA A 199 -21.30 32.25 -43.64
C ALA A 199 -20.97 33.20 -44.80
N PRO A 200 -19.81 33.07 -45.47
CA PRO A 200 -19.42 33.99 -46.52
C PRO A 200 -20.49 33.97 -47.62
N ARG A 201 -21.15 35.12 -47.82
CA ARG A 201 -22.15 35.30 -48.88
C ARG A 201 -21.43 35.33 -50.23
N LEU A 202 -21.39 34.19 -50.89
CA LEU A 202 -20.95 34.10 -52.29
C LEU A 202 -22.01 34.77 -53.16
N ARG A 203 -21.64 35.84 -53.85
CA ARG A 203 -22.44 36.50 -54.87
C ARG A 203 -21.87 36.07 -56.22
N LEU A 204 -22.64 35.29 -56.97
CA LEU A 204 -22.33 34.98 -58.36
C LEU A 204 -22.32 36.30 -59.15
N VAL A 205 -21.17 36.65 -59.71
CA VAL A 205 -21.02 37.75 -60.66
C VAL A 205 -20.91 37.09 -62.02
N ASP A 206 -21.94 37.27 -62.85
CA ASP A 206 -21.96 36.82 -64.23
C ASP A 206 -21.10 37.81 -65.03
N VAL A 207 -19.86 37.42 -65.37
CA VAL A 207 -18.95 38.25 -66.16
C VAL A 207 -18.60 37.47 -67.42
N ASP A 208 -19.19 37.94 -68.51
CA ASP A 208 -18.98 37.61 -69.91
C ASP A 208 -19.41 36.21 -70.38
N GLN A 209 -20.37 36.21 -71.31
CA GLN A 209 -20.84 35.04 -72.04
C GLN A 209 -19.75 34.59 -73.01
N PHE A 210 -19.10 33.48 -72.70
CA PHE A 210 -18.23 32.77 -73.63
C PHE A 210 -19.05 31.74 -74.41
N ASP A 211 -18.88 31.70 -75.74
CA ASP A 211 -19.42 30.60 -76.54
C ASP A 211 -18.64 29.31 -76.21
N LEU A 212 -19.30 28.38 -75.54
CA LEU A 212 -18.69 27.13 -75.03
C LEU A 212 -18.27 26.14 -76.14
N VAL A 213 -18.63 26.39 -77.40
CA VAL A 213 -18.26 25.52 -78.53
C VAL A 213 -17.02 26.04 -79.27
N THR A 214 -16.80 27.36 -79.30
CA THR A 214 -15.67 27.98 -80.02
C THR A 214 -14.61 28.61 -79.11
N GLY A 215 -14.95 28.95 -77.86
CA GLY A 215 -14.00 29.45 -76.86
C GLY A 215 -13.50 30.87 -77.09
N GLU A 216 -14.09 31.64 -78.00
CA GLU A 216 -13.76 33.05 -78.23
C GLU A 216 -14.77 33.97 -77.53
N ALA A 217 -14.27 35.09 -76.99
CA ALA A 217 -15.11 36.16 -76.47
C ALA A 217 -15.52 37.11 -77.61
N PRO A 218 -16.75 37.64 -77.64
CA PRO A 218 -17.11 38.69 -78.58
C PRO A 218 -16.34 40.00 -78.24
N ASP A 219 -15.84 40.69 -79.27
CA ASP A 219 -15.09 41.96 -79.17
C ASP A 219 -15.82 43.07 -78.39
#